data_AF-X1RXJ1-F1
#
_entry.id   AF-X1RXJ1-F1
#
_cell.length_a   1.000
_cell.length_b   1.000
_cell.length_c   1.000
_cell.angle_alpha   90.00
_cell.angle_beta   90.00
_cell.angle_gamma   90.00
#
_symmetry.space_group_name_H-M   'P 1'
#
loop_
_entity.id
_entity.type
_entity.pdbx_description
1 polymer ?
#
loop_
_entity_poly.entity_id
_entity_poly.type
_entity_poly.pdbx_seq_one_letter_code
_entity_poly.pdbx_strand_id
1 'polypeptide(L)'
;MDFILLVLIAIALAMDAFAVSISSGIIIKDVKLKHALKIASSTVFFQGFFTLLGWLGGIYIAHLISNVDHWIAFTLLLVIGTKMIYESRKTDLEEDKKLTPSNF
;
A
#
# COMPACT_ATOMS: atom_id res chain seq x y z
N MET A 1 -0.37 -9.46 25.87
CA MET A 1 0.84 -10.10 25.31
C MET A 1 0.42 -10.76 24.02
N ASP A 2 0.19 -9.93 23.00
CA ASP A 2 -0.62 -10.30 21.85
C ASP A 2 0.26 -10.83 20.74
N PHE A 3 0.85 -12.01 20.99
CA PHE A 3 1.63 -12.75 19.99
C PHE A 3 0.81 -12.95 18.70
N ILE A 4 -0.50 -13.20 18.85
CA ILE A 4 -1.45 -13.26 17.74
C ILE A 4 -1.45 -11.97 16.91
N LEU A 5 -1.48 -10.79 17.54
CA LEU A 5 -1.47 -9.51 16.82
C LEU A 5 -0.17 -9.29 16.07
N LEU A 6 0.96 -9.64 16.69
CA LEU A 6 2.28 -9.51 16.07
C LEU A 6 2.38 -10.41 14.82
N VAL A 7 1.88 -11.64 14.91
CA VAL A 7 1.80 -12.57 13.77
C VAL A 7 0.83 -12.05 12.70
N LEU A 8 -0.34 -11.52 13.08
CA LEU A 8 -1.31 -10.95 12.13
C LEU A 8 -0.72 -9.75 11.37
N ILE A 9 -0.05 -8.84 12.07
CA ILE A 9 0.61 -7.67 11.45
C ILE A 9 1.73 -8.14 10.51
N ALA A 10 2.54 -9.11 10.93
CA ALA A 10 3.59 -9.66 10.08
C ALA A 10 3.02 -10.30 8.80
N ILE A 11 1.93 -11.05 8.90
CA ILE A 11 1.25 -11.65 7.74
C ILE A 11 0.64 -10.58 6.84
N ALA A 12 -0.05 -9.59 7.40
CA ALA A 12 -0.64 -8.49 6.63
C ALA A 12 0.44 -7.70 5.87
N LEU A 13 1.56 -7.41 6.53
CA LEU A 13 2.70 -6.71 5.94
C LEU A 13 3.41 -7.56 4.86
N ALA A 14 3.51 -8.88 5.07
CA ALA A 14 4.05 -9.79 4.07
C ALA A 14 3.14 -9.90 2.83
N MET A 15 1.82 -9.87 3.02
CA MET A 15 0.83 -9.93 1.95
C MET A 15 0.93 -8.74 0.99
N ASP A 16 1.20 -7.53 1.51
CA ASP A 16 1.38 -6.33 0.68
C ASP A 16 2.61 -6.45 -0.23
N ALA A 17 3.77 -6.82 0.32
CA ALA A 17 4.99 -7.05 -0.45
C ALA A 17 4.83 -8.20 -1.47
N PHE A 18 4.06 -9.23 -1.12
CA PHE A 18 3.75 -10.34 -2.02
C PHE A 18 2.86 -9.91 -3.20
N ALA A 19 1.83 -9.11 -2.95
CA ALA A 19 0.95 -8.59 -4.00
C ALA A 19 1.71 -7.72 -5.02
N VAL A 20 2.63 -6.87 -4.54
CA VAL A 20 3.50 -6.06 -5.41
C VAL A 20 4.44 -6.94 -6.25
N SER A 21 5.00 -8.00 -5.66
CA SER A 21 5.86 -8.95 -6.37
C SER A 21 5.10 -9.69 -7.48
N ILE A 22 3.91 -10.21 -7.19
CA ILE A 22 3.06 -10.89 -8.18
C ILE A 22 2.63 -9.93 -9.30
N SER A 23 2.12 -8.75 -8.94
CA SER A 23 1.64 -7.77 -9.92
C SER A 23 2.76 -7.38 -10.89
N SER A 24 3.97 -7.19 -10.37
CA SER A 24 5.16 -6.90 -11.17
C SER A 24 5.62 -8.09 -12.00
N GLY A 25 5.52 -9.31 -11.47
CA GLY A 25 5.86 -10.55 -12.18
C GLY A 25 4.93 -10.86 -13.35
N ILE A 26 3.66 -10.49 -13.26
CA ILE A 26 2.66 -10.68 -14.33
C ILE A 26 2.82 -9.63 -15.44
N ILE A 27 3.15 -8.38 -15.09
CA ILE A 27 3.27 -7.27 -16.06
C ILE A 27 4.56 -7.37 -16.90
N ILE A 28 5.65 -7.91 -16.34
CA ILE A 28 6.95 -7.94 -17.00
C ILE A 28 7.10 -9.25 -17.80
N LYS A 29 6.83 -9.18 -19.11
CA LYS A 29 6.94 -10.31 -20.07
C LYS A 29 8.36 -10.88 -20.22
N ASP A 30 9.38 -10.15 -19.74
CA ASP A 30 10.81 -10.48 -19.89
C ASP A 30 11.51 -10.25 -18.54
N VAL A 31 11.53 -11.30 -17.70
CA VAL A 31 11.87 -11.24 -16.27
C VAL A 31 13.37 -11.01 -16.06
N LYS A 32 13.84 -9.79 -16.32
CA LYS A 32 15.21 -9.39 -15.96
C LYS A 32 15.27 -9.18 -14.46
N LEU A 33 16.17 -9.91 -13.78
CA LEU A 33 16.43 -9.78 -12.34
C LEU A 33 16.63 -8.32 -11.88
N LYS A 34 17.13 -7.45 -12.76
CA LYS A 34 17.29 -6.01 -12.51
C LYS A 34 15.97 -5.29 -12.19
N HIS A 35 14.86 -5.65 -12.83
CA HIS A 35 13.56 -5.02 -12.56
C HIS A 35 12.93 -5.56 -11.29
N ALA A 36 12.96 -6.87 -11.08
CA ALA A 36 12.51 -7.50 -9.84
C ALA A 36 13.25 -6.95 -8.62
N LEU A 37 14.58 -6.82 -8.71
CA LEU A 37 15.40 -6.26 -7.62
C LEU A 37 15.08 -4.78 -7.36
N LYS A 38 14.84 -3.98 -8.40
CA LYS A 38 14.48 -2.57 -8.25
C LYS A 38 13.13 -2.40 -7.55
N ILE A 39 12.15 -3.24 -7.89
CA ILE A 39 10.81 -3.20 -7.29
C ILE A 39 10.87 -3.68 -5.84
N ALA A 40 11.48 -4.84 -5.58
CA ALA A 40 11.64 -5.38 -4.23
C ALA A 40 12.41 -4.41 -3.32
N SER A 41 13.50 -3.81 -3.82
CA SER A 41 14.27 -2.82 -3.07
C SER A 41 13.45 -1.58 -2.75
N SER A 42 12.61 -1.12 -3.68
CA SER A 42 11.74 0.04 -3.45
C SER A 42 10.68 -0.27 -2.39
N THR A 43 9.97 -1.39 -2.50
CA THR A 43 8.90 -1.76 -1.55
C THR A 43 9.44 -1.94 -0.14
N VAL A 44 10.56 -2.64 0.02
CA VAL A 44 11.17 -2.86 1.35
C VAL A 44 11.73 -1.56 1.92
N PHE A 45 12.34 -0.71 1.08
CA PHE A 45 12.84 0.59 1.51
C PHE A 45 11.71 1.47 2.03
N PHE A 46 10.62 1.60 1.28
CA PHE A 46 9.47 2.39 1.71
C PHE A 46 8.79 1.79 2.96
N GLN A 47 8.62 0.46 3.02
CA GLN A 47 8.00 -0.21 4.16
C GLN A 47 8.80 -0.02 5.46
N GLY A 48 10.13 -0.14 5.38
CA GLY A 48 11.01 0.17 6.51
C GLY A 48 11.00 1.65 6.87
N PHE A 49 11.04 2.53 5.87
CA PHE A 49 11.01 3.98 6.06
C PHE A 49 9.73 4.46 6.75
N PHE A 50 8.56 3.99 6.32
CA PHE A 50 7.29 4.31 6.96
C PHE A 50 7.21 3.74 8.38
N THR A 51 7.74 2.54 8.63
CA THR A 51 7.81 1.95 9.98
C THR A 51 8.68 2.80 10.92
N LEU A 52 9.83 3.28 10.43
CA LEU A 52 10.72 4.16 11.19
C LEU A 52 10.07 5.52 11.47
N LEU A 53 9.41 6.12 10.47
CA LEU A 53 8.66 7.36 10.65
C LEU A 53 7.52 7.19 11.67
N GLY A 54 6.79 6.08 11.59
CA GLY A 54 5.74 5.74 12.55
C GLY A 54 6.26 5.55 13.96
N TRP A 55 7.44 4.95 14.13
CA TRP A 55 8.08 4.81 15.44
C TRP A 55 8.54 6.16 16.02
N LEU A 56 9.22 6.98 15.21
CA LEU A 56 9.68 8.32 15.61
C LEU A 56 8.52 9.28 15.92
N GLY A 57 7.52 9.33 15.02
CA GLY A 57 6.32 10.16 15.19
C GLY A 57 5.41 9.63 16.30
N GLY A 58 5.32 8.30 16.46
CA GLY A 58 4.52 7.64 17.48
C GLY A 58 4.98 7.98 18.89
N ILE A 59 6.28 8.11 19.15
CA ILE A 59 6.78 8.53 20.47
C ILE A 59 6.35 9.98 20.80
N TYR A 60 6.33 10.86 19.80
CA TYR A 60 5.95 12.26 19.97
C TYR A 60 4.42 12.44 20.12
N ILE A 61 3.66 11.69 19.32
CA ILE A 61 2.19 11.73 19.29
C ILE A 61 1.59 10.96 20.47
N ALA A 62 2.20 9.86 20.93
CA ALA A 62 1.72 9.08 22.08
C ALA A 62 1.64 9.92 23.36
N HIS A 63 2.49 10.94 23.51
CA HIS A 63 2.43 11.86 24.64
C HIS A 63 1.21 12.80 24.61
N LEU A 64 0.61 13.02 23.43
CA LEU A 64 -0.43 14.02 23.19
C LEU A 64 -1.83 13.39 22.94
N ILE A 65 -1.89 12.13 22.51
CA ILE A 65 -3.09 11.53 21.87
C ILE A 65 -3.69 10.32 22.62
N SER A 66 -3.38 10.09 23.91
CA SER A 66 -3.83 8.89 24.67
C SER A 66 -5.33 8.53 24.61
N ASN A 67 -6.24 9.46 24.26
CA ASN A 67 -7.68 9.16 24.03
C ASN A 67 -8.15 9.34 22.58
N VAL A 68 -7.33 9.90 21.69
CA VAL A 68 -7.74 10.28 20.32
C VAL A 68 -7.22 9.30 19.26
N ASP A 69 -6.31 8.38 19.63
CA ASP A 69 -5.69 7.38 18.74
C ASP A 69 -6.72 6.62 17.89
N HIS A 70 -7.79 6.14 18.54
CA HIS A 70 -8.81 5.34 17.87
C HIS A 70 -9.64 6.15 16.84
N TRP A 71 -9.96 7.40 17.16
CA TRP A 71 -10.70 8.30 16.27
C TRP A 71 -9.86 8.75 15.06
N ILE A 72 -8.55 8.94 15.27
CA ILE A 72 -7.61 9.29 14.20
C ILE A 72 -7.46 8.13 13.22
N ALA A 73 -7.25 6.91 13.71
CA ALA A 73 -7.18 5.71 12.87
C ALA A 73 -8.46 5.51 12.05
N PHE A 74 -9.64 5.68 12.68
CA PHE A 74 -10.93 5.58 12.00
C PHE A 74 -11.10 6.63 10.89
N THR A 75 -10.76 7.89 11.16
CA THR A 75 -10.87 8.98 10.18
C THR A 75 -9.95 8.75 8.98
N LEU A 76 -8.70 8.36 9.24
CA LEU A 76 -7.72 8.11 8.18
C LEU A 76 -8.15 6.92 7.30
N LEU A 77 -8.67 5.84 7.91
CA LEU A 77 -9.19 4.68 7.18
C LEU A 77 -10.39 5.05 6.31
N LEU A 78 -11.32 5.86 6.83
CA LEU A 78 -12.49 6.31 6.09
C LEU A 78 -12.08 7.13 4.85
N VAL A 79 -11.12 8.04 5.01
CA VAL A 79 -10.60 8.86 3.90
C VAL A 79 -9.91 7.99 2.84
N ILE A 80 -9.00 7.10 3.24
CA ILE A 80 -8.26 6.24 2.30
C ILE A 80 -9.20 5.25 1.60
N GLY A 81 -10.09 4.60 2.35
CA GLY A 81 -11.06 3.66 1.80
C GLY A 81 -12.02 4.33 0.82
N THR A 82 -12.52 5.52 1.15
CA THR A 82 -13.38 6.30 0.23
C THR A 82 -12.62 6.71 -1.03
N LYS A 83 -11.35 7.14 -0.91
CA LYS A 83 -10.51 7.48 -2.05
C LYS A 83 -10.32 6.28 -2.98
N MET A 84 -10.01 5.10 -2.44
CA MET A 84 -9.83 3.88 -3.23
C MET A 84 -11.11 3.49 -3.97
N ILE A 85 -12.27 3.58 -3.33
CA ILE A 85 -13.57 3.29 -3.97
C ILE A 85 -13.87 4.30 -5.09
N TYR A 86 -13.61 5.59 -4.84
CA TYR A 86 -13.81 6.65 -5.84
C TYR A 86 -12.90 6.47 -7.06
N GLU A 87 -11.62 6.15 -6.82
CA GLU A 87 -10.62 5.95 -7.86
C GLU A 87 -10.91 4.68 -8.69
N SER A 88 -11.30 3.58 -8.03
CA SER A 88 -11.73 2.35 -8.72
C SER A 88 -12.91 2.59 -9.67
N ARG A 89 -13.92 3.38 -9.25
CA ARG A 89 -15.07 3.72 -10.11
C ARG A 89 -14.74 4.70 -11.24
N LYS A 90 -13.62 5.42 -11.16
CA LYS A 90 -13.19 6.38 -12.18
C LYS A 90 -12.31 5.72 -13.24
N THR A 91 -11.51 4.73 -12.86
CA THR A 91 -10.67 3.97 -13.81
C THR A 91 -11.50 3.25 -14.88
N ASP A 92 -12.71 2.77 -14.53
CA ASP A 92 -13.65 2.17 -15.50
C ASP A 92 -14.13 3.13 -16.61
N LEU A 93 -14.00 4.45 -16.43
CA LEU A 93 -14.44 5.45 -17.42
C LEU A 93 -13.31 5.95 -18.33
N GLU A 94 -12.04 5.67 -18.00
CA GLU A 94 -10.88 6.10 -18.82
C GLU A 94 -10.30 4.99 -19.71
N GLU A 95 -10.48 3.71 -19.38
CA GLU A 95 -10.07 2.61 -20.27
C GLU A 95 -10.94 2.48 -21.54
N ASP A 96 -12.21 2.91 -21.49
CA ASP A 96 -13.10 2.91 -22.66
C ASP A 96 -12.72 3.98 -23.72
N LYS A 97 -11.91 4.99 -23.35
CA LYS A 97 -11.46 6.04 -24.29
C LYS A 97 -10.16 5.73 -25.04
N LYS A 98 -9.48 4.62 -24.75
CA LYS A 98 -8.26 4.21 -25.50
C LYS A 98 -8.45 3.01 -26.42
N LEU A 99 -9.65 2.45 -26.50
CA LEU A 99 -9.99 1.31 -27.37
C LEU A 99 -10.93 1.66 -28.53
N THR A 100 -10.88 2.89 -29.06
CA THR A 100 -11.37 3.18 -30.41
C THR A 100 -10.22 3.12 -31.43
N PRO A 101 -9.98 1.97 -32.09
CA PRO A 101 -9.25 1.95 -33.35
C PRO A 101 -10.19 2.46 -34.44
N SER A 102 -10.24 3.77 -34.64
CA SER A 102 -10.90 4.37 -35.81
C SER A 102 -10.01 5.44 -36.41
N ASN A 103 -9.05 5.02 -37.22
CA ASN A 103 -8.54 5.72 -38.40
C ASN A 103 -7.78 4.69 -39.25
N PHE A 104 -8.55 3.90 -39.99
CA PHE A 104 -8.20 3.49 -41.35
C PHE A 104 -8.63 4.63 -42.27
#